data_AF-A0A316XAR3-F1
#
_entry.id   AF-A0A316XAR3-F1
#
_cell.length_a   1.000
_cell.length_b   1.000
_cell.length_c   1.000
_cell.angle_alpha   90.00
_cell.angle_beta   90.00
_cell.angle_gamma   90.00
#
_symmetry.space_group_name_H-M   'P 1'
#
loop_
_entity.id
_entity.type
_entity.pdbx_description
1 polymer ?
#
loop_
_entity_poly.entity_id
_entity_poly.type
_entity_poly.pdbx_seq_one_letter_code
_entity_poly.pdbx_strand_id
1 'polypeptide(L)'
;MKSNLIFSVLLTVGLISCTSEKAVDFKKEITAQEQIVFNALINKEGYETEKSLSIIKRDYDRALSFINKEEQLFDSVIKHLSILSDDHIKEGAPVKTAAISYYKAMKDLFLLDRQSIQQQKITFSKDIRKVDKAQDSILQISRKKLEFHKIVEARNMDLQKALEKFDQANNIK
;
A
#
# COMPACT_ATOMS: atom_id res chain seq x y z
N MET A 1 39.78 31.07 44.24
CA MET A 1 39.72 30.47 42.87
C MET A 1 39.04 29.12 42.96
N LYS A 2 37.72 29.01 42.72
CA LYS A 2 36.94 27.74 42.61
C LYS A 2 35.45 28.10 42.49
N SER A 3 35.03 28.75 41.39
CA SER A 3 33.59 28.96 41.15
C SER A 3 33.24 29.18 39.66
N ASN A 4 34.05 28.68 38.73
CA ASN A 4 33.78 28.86 37.28
C ASN A 4 33.54 27.54 36.53
N LEU A 5 33.36 26.42 37.22
CA LEU A 5 33.26 25.09 36.59
C LEU A 5 31.84 24.48 36.58
N ILE A 6 30.85 25.15 37.17
CA ILE A 6 29.46 24.64 37.21
C ILE A 6 28.63 25.20 36.03
N PHE A 7 29.03 26.32 35.44
CA PHE A 7 28.30 26.94 34.32
C PHE A 7 28.57 26.30 32.94
N SER A 8 29.59 25.44 32.83
CA SER A 8 29.96 24.81 31.54
C SER A 8 29.18 23.52 31.24
N VAL A 9 28.45 22.95 32.20
CA VAL A 9 27.74 21.66 32.03
C VAL A 9 26.27 21.83 31.64
N LEU A 10 25.67 23.00 31.89
CA LEU A 10 24.28 23.26 31.46
C LEU A 10 24.14 23.56 29.96
N LEU A 11 25.24 23.90 29.26
CA LEU A 11 25.18 24.25 27.83
C LEU A 11 25.08 23.04 26.89
N THR A 12 25.31 21.82 27.38
CA THR A 12 25.24 20.59 26.58
C THR A 12 23.89 19.88 26.64
N VAL A 13 22.95 20.35 27.47
CA VAL A 13 21.57 19.78 27.56
C VAL A 13 20.62 20.42 26.53
N GLY A 14 21.11 21.40 25.77
CA GLY A 14 20.37 22.08 24.70
C GLY A 14 20.44 21.42 23.32
N LEU A 15 20.65 20.09 23.22
CA LEU A 15 20.37 19.38 21.97
C LEU A 15 18.85 19.19 21.88
N ILE A 16 18.21 20.28 21.46
CA ILE A 16 16.81 20.43 21.15
C ILE A 16 16.40 19.22 20.32
N SER A 17 15.66 18.30 20.94
CA SER A 17 14.82 17.32 20.26
C SER A 17 13.70 18.09 19.54
N CYS A 18 14.07 18.87 18.53
CA CYS A 18 13.10 19.49 17.62
C CYS A 18 12.66 18.41 16.66
N THR A 19 11.45 17.90 16.86
CA THR A 19 10.75 17.15 15.82
C THR A 19 10.59 18.08 14.62
N SER A 20 11.09 17.68 13.45
CA SER A 20 10.99 18.49 12.25
C SER A 20 9.54 18.48 11.74
N GLU A 21 8.94 19.66 11.55
CA GLU A 21 7.61 19.81 10.94
C GLU A 21 7.56 19.10 9.57
N LYS A 22 8.62 19.23 8.76
CA LYS A 22 8.76 18.52 7.48
C LYS A 22 8.70 17.00 7.62
N ALA A 23 9.29 16.43 8.68
CA ALA A 23 9.26 14.99 8.92
C ALA A 23 7.85 14.53 9.36
N VAL A 24 7.16 15.33 10.17
CA VAL A 24 5.76 15.07 10.56
C VAL A 24 4.84 15.12 9.35
N ASP A 25 4.96 16.16 8.52
CA ASP A 25 4.17 16.30 7.30
C ASP A 25 4.46 15.17 6.31
N PHE A 26 5.73 14.81 6.12
CA PHE A 26 6.11 13.68 5.29
C PHE A 26 5.46 12.38 5.77
N LYS A 27 5.55 12.06 7.07
CA LYS A 27 4.92 10.86 7.64
C LYS A 27 3.41 10.88 7.42
N LYS A 28 2.78 12.04 7.62
CA LYS A 28 1.34 12.22 7.41
C LYS A 28 0.95 11.97 5.95
N GLU A 29 1.71 12.46 4.98
CA GLU A 29 1.46 12.19 3.56
C GLU A 29 1.61 10.70 3.22
N ILE A 30 2.61 10.01 3.80
CA ILE A 30 2.78 8.56 3.65
C ILE A 30 1.58 7.80 4.22
N THR A 31 1.19 8.07 5.47
CA THR A 31 0.13 7.32 6.16
C THR A 31 -1.27 7.67 5.66
N ALA A 32 -1.48 8.88 5.14
CA ALA A 32 -2.75 9.27 4.52
C ALA A 32 -3.10 8.37 3.31
N GLN A 33 -2.10 7.83 2.60
CA GLN A 33 -2.35 6.92 1.47
C GLN A 33 -3.05 5.63 1.90
N GLU A 34 -2.83 5.15 3.13
CA GLU A 34 -3.52 3.97 3.65
C GLU A 34 -5.02 4.24 3.76
N GLN A 35 -5.39 5.38 4.32
CA GLN A 35 -6.79 5.78 4.45
C GLN A 35 -7.46 5.97 3.07
N ILE A 36 -6.75 6.57 2.11
CA ILE A 36 -7.24 6.76 0.73
C ILE A 36 -7.53 5.40 0.09
N VAL A 37 -6.57 4.48 0.16
CA VAL A 37 -6.72 3.14 -0.45
C VAL A 37 -7.81 2.34 0.26
N PHE A 38 -7.83 2.34 1.59
CA PHE A 38 -8.86 1.64 2.38
C PHE A 38 -10.26 2.15 2.03
N ASN A 39 -10.45 3.47 2.00
CA ASN A 39 -11.73 4.08 1.68
C ASN A 39 -12.16 3.74 0.24
N ALA A 40 -11.27 3.82 -0.73
CA ALA A 40 -11.62 3.54 -2.12
C ALA A 40 -11.94 2.06 -2.36
N LEU A 41 -11.23 1.14 -1.70
CA LEU A 41 -11.37 -0.30 -1.93
C LEU A 41 -12.49 -0.94 -1.10
N ILE A 42 -12.49 -0.75 0.22
CA ILE A 42 -13.17 -1.63 1.19
C ILE A 42 -14.38 -0.95 1.85
N ASN A 43 -14.66 0.33 1.57
CA ASN A 43 -15.86 0.97 2.09
C ASN A 43 -17.16 0.30 1.53
N LYS A 44 -18.31 0.65 2.10
CA LYS A 44 -19.63 0.06 1.72
C LYS A 44 -19.97 0.20 0.23
N GLU A 45 -19.40 1.18 -0.45
CA GLU A 45 -19.56 1.47 -1.88
C GLU A 45 -18.20 1.40 -2.61
N GLY A 46 -17.24 0.69 -2.02
CA GLY A 46 -15.85 0.61 -2.47
C GLY A 46 -15.74 -0.27 -3.69
N TYR A 47 -14.61 -0.16 -4.39
CA TYR A 47 -14.39 -0.87 -5.65
C TYR A 47 -14.49 -2.39 -5.48
N GLU A 48 -14.00 -2.95 -4.37
CA GLU A 48 -14.12 -4.39 -4.07
C GLU A 48 -15.57 -4.83 -3.84
N THR A 49 -16.33 -4.01 -3.13
CA THR A 49 -17.74 -4.27 -2.83
C THR A 49 -18.56 -4.26 -4.13
N GLU A 50 -18.41 -3.22 -4.94
CA GLU A 50 -19.11 -3.08 -6.22
C GLU A 50 -18.67 -4.13 -7.26
N LYS A 51 -17.38 -4.46 -7.30
CA LYS A 51 -16.85 -5.57 -8.11
C LYS A 51 -17.52 -6.87 -7.72
N SER A 52 -17.56 -7.20 -6.43
CA SER A 52 -18.18 -8.41 -5.91
C SER A 52 -19.68 -8.49 -6.24
N LEU A 53 -20.41 -7.38 -6.06
CA LEU A 53 -21.82 -7.29 -6.44
C LEU A 53 -22.03 -7.49 -7.94
N SER A 54 -21.13 -6.97 -8.77
CA SER A 54 -21.18 -7.13 -10.23
C SER A 54 -20.93 -8.58 -10.63
N ILE A 55 -19.97 -9.27 -10.00
CA ILE A 55 -19.70 -10.70 -10.21
C ILE A 55 -20.92 -11.55 -9.83
N ILE A 56 -21.56 -11.29 -8.68
CA ILE A 56 -22.78 -11.99 -8.24
C ILE A 56 -23.91 -11.84 -9.28
N LYS A 57 -24.06 -10.64 -9.83
CA LYS A 57 -25.03 -10.32 -10.89
C LYS A 57 -24.60 -10.83 -12.28
N ARG A 58 -23.42 -11.45 -12.41
CA ARG A 58 -22.80 -11.89 -13.66
C ARG A 58 -22.56 -10.76 -14.67
N ASP A 59 -22.47 -9.53 -14.18
CA ASP A 59 -22.06 -8.36 -14.96
C ASP A 59 -20.53 -8.27 -14.95
N TYR A 60 -19.89 -9.15 -15.73
CA TYR A 60 -18.44 -9.28 -15.77
C TYR A 60 -17.76 -8.03 -16.35
N ASP A 61 -18.41 -7.34 -17.28
CA ASP A 61 -17.84 -6.15 -17.90
C ASP A 61 -17.84 -4.98 -16.91
N ARG A 62 -18.90 -4.84 -16.09
CA ARG A 62 -18.89 -3.92 -14.94
C ARG A 62 -17.87 -4.31 -13.89
N ALA A 63 -17.74 -5.59 -13.54
CA ALA A 63 -16.73 -6.06 -12.60
C ALA A 63 -15.30 -5.71 -13.06
N LEU A 64 -14.99 -5.92 -14.35
CA LEU A 64 -13.71 -5.54 -14.96
C LEU A 64 -13.49 -4.02 -14.94
N SER A 65 -14.54 -3.21 -15.05
CA SER A 65 -14.42 -1.75 -14.92
C SER A 65 -13.95 -1.31 -13.53
N PHE A 66 -14.31 -2.03 -12.46
CA PHE A 66 -13.82 -1.74 -11.11
C PHE A 66 -12.35 -2.14 -10.93
N ILE A 67 -11.89 -3.23 -11.55
CA ILE A 67 -10.45 -3.55 -11.61
C ILE A 67 -9.65 -2.41 -12.25
N ASN A 68 -10.18 -1.76 -13.29
CA ASN A 68 -9.51 -0.62 -13.91
C ASN A 68 -9.44 0.59 -12.96
N LYS A 69 -10.45 0.79 -12.11
CA LYS A 69 -10.43 1.83 -11.07
C LYS A 69 -9.43 1.50 -9.95
N GLU A 70 -9.35 0.24 -9.54
CA GLU A 70 -8.33 -0.25 -8.60
C GLU A 70 -6.92 -0.03 -9.16
N GLU A 71 -6.69 -0.35 -10.44
CA GLU A 71 -5.41 -0.09 -11.12
C GLU A 71 -5.03 1.38 -11.07
N GLN A 72 -5.96 2.26 -11.48
CA GLN A 72 -5.75 3.72 -11.49
C GLN A 72 -5.51 4.29 -10.09
N LEU A 73 -6.22 3.77 -9.08
CA LEU A 73 -6.00 4.14 -7.69
C LEU A 73 -4.56 3.85 -7.27
N PHE A 74 -4.10 2.62 -7.46
CA PHE A 74 -2.73 2.26 -7.09
C PHE A 74 -1.69 3.03 -7.89
N ASP A 75 -1.89 3.23 -9.19
CA ASP A 75 -1.00 4.05 -10.01
C ASP A 75 -0.90 5.50 -9.51
N SER A 76 -2.03 6.07 -9.10
CA SER A 76 -2.09 7.41 -8.51
C SER A 76 -1.30 7.47 -7.20
N VAL A 77 -1.51 6.52 -6.29
CA VAL A 77 -0.79 6.46 -5.00
C VAL A 77 0.70 6.27 -5.22
N ILE A 78 1.12 5.34 -6.08
CA ILE A 78 2.52 5.09 -6.39
C ILE A 78 3.17 6.34 -7.00
N LYS A 79 2.48 7.01 -7.93
CA LYS A 79 2.97 8.25 -8.53
C LYS A 79 3.10 9.36 -7.50
N HIS A 80 2.10 9.56 -6.65
CA HIS A 80 2.12 10.55 -5.58
C HIS A 80 3.31 10.33 -4.64
N LEU A 81 3.50 9.09 -4.17
CA LEU A 81 4.64 8.72 -3.33
C LEU A 81 5.98 8.93 -4.05
N SER A 82 6.06 8.65 -5.35
CA SER A 82 7.31 8.80 -6.11
C SER A 82 7.79 10.25 -6.24
N ILE A 83 6.86 11.22 -6.23
CA ILE A 83 7.17 12.65 -6.34
C ILE A 83 7.24 13.35 -4.98
N LEU A 84 6.93 12.63 -3.89
CA LEU A 84 7.05 13.16 -2.53
C LEU A 84 8.53 13.44 -2.23
N SER A 85 8.83 14.69 -1.87
CA SER A 85 10.19 15.10 -1.50
C SER A 85 10.57 14.50 -0.14
N ASP A 86 11.75 13.92 -0.10
CA ASP A 86 12.44 13.39 1.07
C ASP A 86 13.70 14.21 1.42
N ASP A 87 13.82 15.41 0.83
CA ASP A 87 15.01 16.25 0.98
C ASP A 87 15.19 16.72 2.42
N HIS A 88 16.39 16.45 2.96
CA HIS A 88 16.77 16.78 4.33
C HIS A 88 15.89 16.13 5.41
N ILE A 89 15.18 15.04 5.08
CA ILE A 89 14.41 14.25 6.04
C ILE A 89 15.17 12.96 6.34
N LYS A 90 15.54 12.74 7.60
CA LYS A 90 16.25 11.51 8.01
C LYS A 90 15.34 10.32 7.76
N GLU A 91 15.89 9.26 7.16
CA GLU A 91 15.14 8.04 6.79
C GLU A 91 13.95 8.26 5.82
N GLY A 92 13.80 9.44 5.21
CA GLY A 92 12.69 9.72 4.28
C GLY A 92 12.72 8.84 3.03
N ALA A 93 13.88 8.71 2.39
CA ALA A 93 14.06 7.87 1.19
C ALA A 93 13.76 6.37 1.43
N PRO A 94 14.26 5.75 2.52
CA PRO A 94 13.85 4.40 2.92
C PRO A 94 12.34 4.21 3.06
N VAL A 95 11.66 5.11 3.79
CA VAL A 95 10.19 5.04 3.98
C VAL A 95 9.46 5.17 2.64
N LYS A 96 9.84 6.15 1.81
CA LYS A 96 9.26 6.35 0.47
C LYS A 96 9.39 5.09 -0.39
N THR A 97 10.57 4.48 -0.39
CA THR A 97 10.86 3.26 -1.15
C THR A 97 10.05 2.06 -0.66
N ALA A 98 9.94 1.89 0.67
CA ALA A 98 9.15 0.81 1.26
C ALA A 98 7.65 0.99 0.98
N ALA A 99 7.13 2.21 1.07
CA ALA A 99 5.73 2.52 0.78
C ALA A 99 5.37 2.23 -0.68
N ILE A 100 6.20 2.68 -1.63
CA ILE A 100 6.02 2.39 -3.06
C ILE A 100 6.04 0.88 -3.31
N SER A 101 6.95 0.15 -2.66
CA SER A 101 7.07 -1.31 -2.80
C SER A 101 5.83 -2.03 -2.27
N TYR A 102 5.28 -1.57 -1.15
CA TYR A 102 4.03 -2.08 -0.58
C TYR A 102 2.84 -1.87 -1.53
N TYR A 103 2.64 -0.66 -2.04
CA TYR A 103 1.52 -0.40 -2.96
C TYR A 103 1.67 -1.07 -4.32
N LYS A 104 2.89 -1.29 -4.81
CA LYS A 104 3.13 -2.13 -5.99
C LYS A 104 2.72 -3.58 -5.75
N ALA A 105 3.10 -4.16 -4.61
CA ALA A 105 2.69 -5.52 -4.26
C ALA A 105 1.16 -5.64 -4.12
N MET A 106 0.50 -4.64 -3.52
CA MET A 106 -0.96 -4.57 -3.45
C MET A 106 -1.58 -4.49 -4.84
N LYS A 107 -1.08 -3.60 -5.72
CA LYS A 107 -1.52 -3.51 -7.12
C LYS A 107 -1.46 -4.87 -7.80
N ASP A 108 -0.30 -5.53 -7.75
CA ASP A 108 -0.11 -6.80 -8.44
C ASP A 108 -1.05 -7.90 -7.91
N LEU A 109 -1.29 -7.95 -6.60
CA LEU A 109 -2.24 -8.86 -5.98
C LEU A 109 -3.68 -8.64 -6.50
N PHE A 110 -4.14 -7.39 -6.51
CA PHE A 110 -5.52 -7.05 -6.91
C PHE A 110 -5.74 -7.28 -8.40
N LEU A 111 -4.75 -6.99 -9.25
CA LEU A 111 -4.87 -7.20 -10.70
C LEU A 111 -4.97 -8.66 -11.13
N LEU A 112 -4.65 -9.63 -10.26
CA LEU A 112 -4.93 -11.04 -10.51
C LEU A 112 -6.44 -11.32 -10.67
N ASP A 113 -7.30 -10.49 -10.09
CA ASP A 113 -8.75 -10.64 -10.24
C ASP A 113 -9.22 -10.40 -11.67
N ARG A 114 -8.49 -9.61 -12.47
CA ARG A 114 -8.80 -9.44 -13.90
C ARG A 114 -8.85 -10.79 -14.60
N GLN A 115 -7.84 -11.63 -14.37
CA GLN A 115 -7.75 -12.95 -14.96
C GLN A 115 -8.82 -13.88 -14.40
N SER A 116 -9.06 -13.84 -13.09
CA SER A 116 -10.10 -14.66 -12.43
C SER A 116 -11.50 -14.36 -13.00
N ILE A 117 -11.85 -13.08 -13.13
CA ILE A 117 -13.15 -12.63 -13.66
C ILE A 117 -13.32 -13.04 -15.12
N GLN A 118 -12.27 -12.92 -15.94
CA GLN A 118 -12.30 -13.38 -17.33
C GLN A 118 -12.56 -14.89 -17.44
N GLN A 119 -11.96 -15.70 -16.56
CA GLN A 119 -12.23 -17.14 -16.53
C GLN A 119 -13.64 -17.46 -15.99
N GLN A 120 -14.12 -16.73 -14.98
CA GLN A 120 -15.49 -16.87 -14.49
C GLN A 120 -16.54 -16.58 -15.58
N LYS A 121 -16.29 -15.63 -16.49
CA LYS A 121 -17.16 -15.41 -17.65
C LYS A 121 -17.26 -16.66 -18.55
N ILE A 122 -16.17 -17.41 -18.70
CA ILE A 122 -16.11 -18.62 -19.54
C ILE A 122 -16.86 -19.80 -18.91
N THR A 123 -16.95 -19.87 -17.58
CA THR A 123 -17.64 -20.98 -16.89
C THR A 123 -19.15 -21.05 -17.18
N PHE A 124 -19.72 -20.01 -17.79
CA PHE A 124 -21.11 -19.97 -18.24
C PHE A 124 -21.30 -20.32 -19.73
N SER A 125 -20.23 -20.72 -20.42
CA SER A 125 -20.33 -21.18 -21.80
C SER A 125 -20.98 -22.57 -21.89
N LYS A 126 -21.48 -22.94 -23.08
CA LYS A 126 -22.03 -24.29 -23.34
C LYS A 126 -20.95 -25.34 -23.61
N ASP A 127 -19.68 -24.94 -23.71
CA ASP A 127 -18.57 -25.83 -24.06
C ASP A 127 -17.92 -26.35 -22.77
N ILE A 128 -18.24 -27.60 -22.42
CA ILE A 128 -17.78 -28.25 -21.18
C ILE A 128 -16.25 -28.24 -21.09
N ARG A 129 -15.53 -28.47 -22.19
CA ARG A 129 -14.06 -28.48 -22.17
C ARG A 129 -13.47 -27.10 -21.87
N LYS A 130 -14.15 -26.03 -22.29
CA LYS A 130 -13.77 -24.65 -21.94
C LYS A 130 -14.10 -24.34 -20.49
N VAL A 131 -15.24 -24.83 -19.99
CA VAL A 131 -15.62 -24.68 -18.59
C VAL A 131 -14.59 -25.34 -17.67
N ASP A 132 -14.21 -26.59 -17.94
CA ASP A 132 -13.23 -27.34 -17.13
C ASP A 132 -11.89 -26.60 -17.07
N LYS A 133 -11.36 -26.17 -18.23
CA LYS A 133 -10.11 -25.41 -18.30
C LYS A 133 -10.18 -24.07 -17.57
N ALA A 134 -11.33 -23.39 -17.62
CA ALA A 134 -11.52 -22.13 -16.91
C ALA A 134 -11.55 -22.35 -15.39
N GLN A 135 -12.17 -23.43 -14.90
CA GLN A 135 -12.15 -23.79 -13.49
C GLN A 135 -10.74 -24.13 -13.00
N ASP A 136 -9.97 -24.91 -13.76
CA ASP A 136 -8.57 -25.18 -13.46
C ASP A 136 -7.74 -23.89 -13.39
N SER A 137 -7.97 -22.98 -14.34
CA SER A 137 -7.29 -21.68 -14.38
C SER A 137 -7.64 -20.83 -13.16
N ILE A 138 -8.90 -20.80 -12.73
CA ILE A 138 -9.33 -20.10 -11.51
C ILE A 138 -8.59 -20.66 -10.30
N LEU A 139 -8.48 -21.99 -10.16
CA LEU A 139 -7.75 -22.61 -9.05
C LEU A 139 -6.26 -22.20 -9.05
N GLN A 140 -5.61 -22.19 -10.21
CA GLN A 140 -4.22 -21.74 -10.34
C GLN A 140 -4.06 -20.27 -9.96
N ILE A 141 -4.98 -19.41 -10.41
CA ILE A 141 -4.99 -17.98 -10.05
C ILE A 141 -5.17 -17.82 -8.54
N SER A 142 -6.07 -18.57 -7.90
CA SER A 142 -6.25 -18.53 -6.44
C SER A 142 -5.00 -18.93 -5.67
N ARG A 143 -4.26 -19.95 -6.14
CA ARG A 143 -2.96 -20.33 -5.55
C ARG A 143 -1.93 -19.20 -5.68
N LYS A 144 -1.86 -18.56 -6.86
CA LYS A 144 -0.99 -17.41 -7.09
C LYS A 144 -1.38 -16.23 -6.19
N LYS A 145 -2.67 -15.94 -6.00
CA LYS A 145 -3.13 -14.91 -5.06
C LYS A 145 -2.61 -15.17 -3.63
N LEU A 146 -2.63 -16.42 -3.17
CA LEU A 146 -2.09 -16.77 -1.85
C LEU A 146 -0.58 -16.46 -1.74
N GLU A 147 0.20 -16.70 -2.79
CA GLU A 147 1.62 -16.32 -2.82
C GLU A 147 1.80 -14.80 -2.77
N PHE A 148 0.98 -14.05 -3.52
CA PHE A 148 1.03 -12.59 -3.54
C PHE A 148 0.61 -11.96 -2.21
N HIS A 149 -0.32 -12.59 -1.47
CA HIS A 149 -0.63 -12.16 -0.10
C HIS A 149 0.61 -12.19 0.81
N LYS A 150 1.46 -13.23 0.70
CA LYS A 150 2.73 -13.30 1.46
C LYS A 150 3.70 -12.20 1.06
N ILE A 151 3.75 -11.85 -0.23
CA ILE A 151 4.59 -10.76 -0.73
C ILE A 151 4.09 -9.43 -0.15
N VAL A 152 2.78 -9.17 -0.19
CA VAL A 152 2.16 -7.98 0.40
C VAL A 152 2.47 -7.88 1.89
N GLU A 153 2.31 -8.97 2.63
CA GLU A 153 2.61 -9.02 4.06
C GLU A 153 4.09 -8.70 4.34
N ALA A 154 5.01 -9.28 3.57
CA ALA A 154 6.42 -8.96 3.66
C ALA A 154 6.71 -7.47 3.41
N ARG A 155 6.10 -6.88 2.37
CA ARG A 155 6.27 -5.45 2.08
C ARG A 155 5.63 -4.53 3.10
N ASN A 156 4.52 -4.95 3.70
CA ASN A 156 3.93 -4.23 4.82
C ASN A 156 4.90 -4.22 6.02
N MET A 157 5.47 -5.38 6.38
CA MET A 157 6.48 -5.44 7.45
C MET A 157 7.69 -4.56 7.17
N ASP A 158 8.18 -4.55 5.92
CA ASP A 158 9.28 -3.67 5.51
C ASP A 158 8.91 -2.18 5.69
N LEU A 159 7.68 -1.79 5.33
CA LEU A 159 7.17 -0.43 5.52
C LEU A 159 7.06 -0.06 7.00
N GLN A 160 6.49 -0.93 7.84
CA GLN A 160 6.37 -0.66 9.28
C GLN A 160 7.75 -0.49 9.93
N LYS A 161 8.72 -1.34 9.61
CA LYS A 161 10.10 -1.21 10.09
C LYS A 161 10.77 0.08 9.63
N ALA A 162 10.50 0.52 8.41
CA ALA A 162 11.03 1.79 7.90
C ALA A 162 10.41 2.98 8.65
N LEU A 163 9.10 2.95 8.91
CA LEU A 163 8.41 3.97 9.70
C LEU A 163 8.91 4.03 11.15
N GLU A 164 9.15 2.89 11.79
CA GLU A 164 9.74 2.84 13.14
C GLU A 164 11.13 3.51 13.20
N LYS A 165 12.01 3.21 12.23
CA LYS A 165 13.33 3.86 12.14
C LYS A 165 13.23 5.35 11.85
N PHE A 166 12.27 5.74 11.01
CA PHE A 166 12.00 7.13 10.70
C PHE A 166 11.56 7.91 11.94
N ASP A 167 10.65 7.35 12.73
CA ASP A 167 10.17 7.96 13.96
C ASP A 167 11.32 8.17 14.96
N GLN A 168 12.16 7.15 15.13
CA GLN A 168 13.36 7.22 15.97
C GLN A 168 14.34 8.29 15.48
N ALA A 169 14.62 8.37 14.18
CA ALA A 169 15.59 9.30 13.61
C ALA A 169 15.12 10.77 13.67
N ASN A 170 13.80 11.00 13.65
CA ASN A 170 13.18 12.33 13.61
C ASN A 170 12.53 12.75 14.94
N ASN A 171 12.67 11.94 16.01
CA ASN A 171 12.06 12.18 17.33
C ASN A 171 10.54 12.38 17.25
N ILE A 172 9.85 11.58 16.42
CA ILE A 172 8.40 11.53 16.33
C ILE A 172 7.94 10.42 17.29
N LYS A 173 6.98 10.74 18.17
CA LYS A 173 6.38 9.78 19.11
C LYS A 173 5.12 9.16 18.53
#